data_AF-A0A943UMW2-F1
#
_entry.id   AF-A0A943UMW2-F1
#
_cell.length_a   1.000
_cell.length_b   1.000
_cell.length_c   1.000
_cell.angle_alpha   90.00
_cell.angle_beta   90.00
_cell.angle_gamma   90.00
#
_symmetry.space_group_name_H-M   'P 1'
#
loop_
_entity.id
_entity.type
_entity.pdbx_description
1 polymer ?
#
loop_
_entity_poly.entity_id
_entity_poly.type
_entity_poly.pdbx_seq_one_letter_code
_entity_poly.pdbx_strand_id
1 'polypeptide(L)'
;MVKKLLFTAAIAAVASTAFPQGKAVRVGAQPNKADQKSVYYLKPAGLPFEATPKNGQMFGTSYLYTPGNYEVKFVPVAAPGTQTFWHQNVYDMMGNCNSFDRTGKQGRFYSTDNDGNFYVTCRFNGADALPTLVCAKDSFVLSEENYHWGPLDQDLPAVMYWYPRMKSGTQNENESFERALQFTDDKVNAYSLGGMDNGYLFGSGTVSSGAYTVCGVQQVLEKPAAPLWITDVFLPAISKSDNPLPEGTELTLMITNVETTAEGRKKPGSEVLAEMKCKASDLEAQEDVEDEDGNVFHQWAAVFPIEEGGMLIDEEFAVVVRGFDQEGVDLGLKGAEIPYYNDVLDPALCIISADGKETTANIYGNNRIAMSVSFTGKFDFANGFVDISETDSLDYGLVQMDNDGKHGVTTASPDQTFEGAVAQVNGSWYGDNKKEEYTLSGLADWVKGYTVDQEGYSYAGLTVISFTCDPLPADCEGRSCTVLIHGKGVVSTRPITIVQGDATAAVNSAKVEKKNADAPMYNMAGQRVNKDYKGVVIQNGTKRINK
;
A
#
# COMPACT_ATOMS: atom_id res chain seq x y z
N MET A 1 -23.35 54.98 -12.01
CA MET A 1 -22.18 54.16 -11.65
C MET A 1 -22.41 53.47 -10.29
N VAL A 2 -23.50 52.71 -10.15
CA VAL A 2 -23.83 51.83 -8.99
C VAL A 2 -24.87 50.85 -9.53
N LYS A 3 -24.44 49.71 -10.08
CA LYS A 3 -25.26 48.53 -10.46
C LYS A 3 -24.32 47.50 -11.12
N LYS A 4 -23.43 46.89 -10.33
CA LYS A 4 -22.64 45.71 -10.78
C LYS A 4 -21.94 44.95 -9.64
N LEU A 5 -22.54 44.89 -8.45
CA LEU A 5 -21.91 44.23 -7.28
C LEU A 5 -22.81 43.22 -6.54
N LEU A 6 -23.87 42.70 -7.17
CA LEU A 6 -24.81 41.77 -6.51
C LEU A 6 -25.05 40.45 -7.25
N PHE A 7 -24.22 40.09 -8.24
CA PHE A 7 -24.43 38.86 -9.03
C PHE A 7 -23.25 37.88 -9.05
N THR A 8 -22.30 38.01 -8.12
CA THR A 8 -21.08 37.16 -8.09
C THR A 8 -20.81 36.50 -6.74
N ALA A 9 -21.83 36.38 -5.89
CA ALA A 9 -21.71 35.77 -4.56
C ALA A 9 -22.56 34.50 -4.35
N ALA A 10 -23.21 33.96 -5.41
CA ALA A 10 -24.17 32.86 -5.28
C ALA A 10 -23.73 31.51 -5.90
N ILE A 11 -22.49 31.38 -6.38
CA ILE A 11 -21.99 30.12 -7.01
C ILE A 11 -20.78 29.52 -6.26
N ALA A 12 -20.25 30.21 -5.25
CA ALA A 12 -19.08 29.75 -4.48
C ALA A 12 -19.43 29.56 -3.00
N ALA A 13 -20.41 28.69 -2.71
CA ALA A 13 -20.63 28.04 -1.42
C ALA A 13 -21.97 27.28 -1.45
N VAL A 14 -22.02 26.12 -2.10
CA VAL A 14 -22.86 25.02 -1.56
C VAL A 14 -21.98 24.27 -0.56
N ALA A 15 -21.46 25.02 0.41
CA ALA A 15 -20.65 24.49 1.48
C ALA A 15 -21.59 24.05 2.60
N SER A 16 -21.73 22.74 2.79
CA SER A 16 -22.08 22.08 4.06
C SER A 16 -23.45 22.33 4.73
N THR A 17 -24.35 23.20 4.23
CA THR A 17 -25.59 23.55 4.98
C THR A 17 -26.92 23.35 4.26
N ALA A 18 -26.97 22.70 3.09
CA ALA A 18 -28.20 22.65 2.28
C ALA A 18 -28.79 21.24 2.04
N PHE A 19 -28.18 20.18 2.58
CA PHE A 19 -28.73 18.82 2.44
C PHE A 19 -29.31 18.39 3.80
N PRO A 20 -30.61 18.05 3.90
CA PRO A 20 -31.09 17.32 5.07
C PRO A 20 -30.26 16.06 5.21
N GLN A 21 -29.61 15.85 6.36
CA GLN A 21 -28.74 14.70 6.60
C GLN A 21 -29.56 13.41 6.42
N GLY A 22 -29.42 12.75 5.27
CA GLY A 22 -29.92 11.40 5.11
C GLY A 22 -29.20 10.50 6.08
N LYS A 23 -29.94 9.75 6.90
CA LYS A 23 -29.32 8.69 7.72
C LYS A 23 -28.76 7.63 6.76
N ALA A 24 -27.43 7.48 6.72
CA ALA A 24 -26.82 6.29 6.15
C ALA A 24 -27.22 5.10 7.04
N VAL A 25 -27.81 4.07 6.46
CA VAL A 25 -28.26 2.87 7.17
C VAL A 25 -27.11 1.86 7.12
N ARG A 26 -26.66 1.45 8.30
CA ARG A 26 -25.62 0.42 8.49
C ARG A 26 -26.24 -0.95 8.22
N VAL A 27 -25.54 -1.84 7.52
CA VAL A 27 -26.00 -3.22 7.30
C VAL A 27 -25.14 -4.17 8.11
N GLY A 28 -25.78 -5.02 8.92
CA GLY A 28 -25.15 -6.08 9.72
C GLY A 28 -24.97 -5.72 11.21
N ALA A 29 -25.02 -6.74 12.07
CA ALA A 29 -24.69 -6.62 13.49
C ALA A 29 -23.18 -6.36 13.63
N GLN A 30 -22.80 -5.09 13.65
CA GLN A 30 -21.43 -4.61 13.84
C GLN A 30 -21.45 -3.56 14.98
N PRO A 31 -20.40 -3.48 15.81
CA PRO A 31 -20.42 -2.73 17.06
C PRO A 31 -20.77 -1.25 16.87
N ASN A 32 -21.32 -0.63 17.93
CA ASN A 32 -21.57 0.81 17.98
C ASN A 32 -20.32 1.59 17.54
N LYS A 33 -20.53 2.76 16.91
CA LYS A 33 -19.45 3.73 16.63
C LYS A 33 -18.56 3.81 17.87
N ALA A 34 -17.34 3.27 17.78
CA ALA A 34 -16.43 3.33 18.90
C ALA A 34 -16.11 4.81 19.12
N ASP A 35 -16.37 5.30 20.33
CA ASP A 35 -15.91 6.62 20.71
C ASP A 35 -14.39 6.67 20.49
N GLN A 36 -13.90 7.81 20.00
CA GLN A 36 -12.46 8.02 19.83
C GLN A 36 -11.75 7.66 21.15
N LYS A 37 -10.85 6.67 21.08
CA LYS A 37 -10.06 6.28 22.25
C LYS A 37 -9.11 7.41 22.63
N SER A 38 -8.83 7.53 23.93
CA SER A 38 -7.85 8.48 24.47
C SER A 38 -6.41 8.12 24.09
N VAL A 39 -6.17 6.86 23.74
CA VAL A 39 -4.89 6.30 23.28
C VAL A 39 -5.14 5.47 22.03
N TYR A 40 -4.54 5.88 20.92
CA TYR A 40 -4.63 5.20 19.62
C TYR A 40 -3.38 5.50 18.79
N TYR A 41 -3.32 5.03 17.54
CA TYR A 41 -2.29 5.46 16.60
C TYR A 41 -2.86 5.69 15.21
N LEU A 42 -2.20 6.55 14.44
CA LEU A 42 -2.63 6.89 13.09
C LEU A 42 -2.32 5.75 12.12
N LYS A 43 -3.24 5.53 11.17
CA LYS A 43 -2.97 4.71 9.99
C LYS A 43 -1.76 5.31 9.25
N PRO A 44 -0.69 4.54 8.98
CA PRO A 44 0.42 5.06 8.20
C PRO A 44 -0.01 5.43 6.78
N ALA A 45 0.49 6.57 6.29
CA ALA A 45 0.15 7.08 4.97
C ALA A 45 0.64 6.15 3.84
N GLY A 46 -0.12 6.13 2.75
CA GLY A 46 0.17 5.41 1.51
C GLY A 46 -0.01 3.89 1.56
N LEU A 47 -0.42 3.34 2.71
CA LEU A 47 -0.62 1.90 2.88
C LEU A 47 -2.11 1.53 2.78
N PRO A 48 -2.54 0.75 1.78
CA PRO A 48 -3.91 0.26 1.71
C PRO A 48 -4.12 -0.94 2.64
N PHE A 49 -5.37 -1.23 2.97
CA PHE A 49 -5.81 -2.47 3.60
C PHE A 49 -6.03 -3.54 2.54
N GLU A 50 -5.80 -4.81 2.89
CA GLU A 50 -6.34 -5.92 2.10
C GLU A 50 -7.87 -5.86 2.17
N ALA A 51 -8.54 -5.73 1.03
CA ALA A 51 -9.99 -5.56 0.89
C ALA A 51 -10.68 -6.86 0.46
N THR A 52 -12.01 -6.89 0.51
CA THR A 52 -12.80 -7.98 -0.05
C THR A 52 -12.58 -8.04 -1.57
N PRO A 53 -12.23 -9.19 -2.13
CA PRO A 53 -12.03 -9.37 -3.56
C PRO A 53 -13.36 -9.26 -4.32
N LYS A 54 -13.27 -9.01 -5.64
CA LYS A 54 -14.44 -8.83 -6.52
C LYS A 54 -15.42 -10.01 -6.56
N ASN A 55 -14.98 -11.22 -6.21
CA ASN A 55 -15.86 -12.38 -6.05
C ASN A 55 -16.71 -12.36 -4.75
N GLY A 56 -16.58 -11.32 -3.92
CA GLY A 56 -17.42 -11.07 -2.74
C GLY A 56 -17.07 -11.89 -1.49
N GLN A 57 -16.03 -12.74 -1.53
CA GLN A 57 -15.71 -13.64 -0.43
C GLN A 57 -14.40 -13.28 0.26
N MET A 58 -14.49 -12.62 1.42
CA MET A 58 -13.38 -12.56 2.38
C MET A 58 -13.93 -12.46 3.81
N PHE A 59 -13.69 -13.51 4.60
CA PHE A 59 -13.92 -13.51 6.04
C PHE A 59 -12.57 -13.52 6.73
N GLY A 60 -12.30 -12.54 7.61
CA GLY A 60 -11.03 -12.51 8.33
C GLY A 60 -10.69 -11.18 8.95
N THR A 61 -9.51 -11.14 9.58
CA THR A 61 -8.96 -9.94 10.19
C THR A 61 -8.67 -8.86 9.15
N SER A 62 -8.39 -7.66 9.65
CA SER A 62 -7.86 -6.56 8.87
C SER A 62 -6.33 -6.64 8.78
N TYR A 63 -5.79 -6.50 7.58
CA TYR A 63 -4.35 -6.41 7.35
C TYR A 63 -4.00 -5.13 6.63
N LEU A 64 -2.85 -4.55 6.99
CA LEU A 64 -2.24 -3.49 6.20
C LEU A 64 -1.37 -4.15 5.13
N TYR A 65 -1.55 -3.76 3.87
CA TYR A 65 -0.70 -4.21 2.79
C TYR A 65 0.52 -3.30 2.72
N THR A 66 1.71 -3.90 2.85
CA THR A 66 2.97 -3.18 3.04
C THR A 66 3.99 -3.56 1.96
N PRO A 67 4.75 -2.61 1.40
CA PRO A 67 5.79 -2.93 0.44
C PRO A 67 6.94 -3.73 1.07
N GLY A 68 7.60 -4.54 0.25
CA GLY A 68 8.77 -5.31 0.68
C GLY A 68 9.94 -4.41 1.10
N ASN A 69 10.61 -4.79 2.19
CA ASN A 69 11.72 -4.07 2.80
C ASN A 69 11.44 -2.58 3.06
N TYR A 70 10.17 -2.22 3.25
CA TYR A 70 9.73 -0.87 3.56
C TYR A 70 9.59 -0.70 5.07
N GLU A 71 10.14 0.39 5.60
CA GLU A 71 9.98 0.75 7.01
C GLU A 71 8.68 1.54 7.20
N VAL A 72 7.73 0.93 7.90
CA VAL A 72 6.46 1.53 8.26
C VAL A 72 6.58 2.20 9.62
N LYS A 73 6.15 3.46 9.70
CA LYS A 73 6.11 4.25 10.94
C LYS A 73 4.68 4.34 11.46
N PHE A 74 4.48 3.95 12.71
CA PHE A 74 3.25 4.12 13.48
C PHE A 74 3.44 5.21 14.54
N VAL A 75 2.53 6.18 14.55
CA VAL A 75 2.59 7.35 15.43
C VAL A 75 1.51 7.25 16.51
N PRO A 76 1.87 7.12 17.80
CA PRO A 76 0.88 7.08 18.85
C PRO A 76 0.26 8.46 19.06
N VAL A 77 -1.03 8.48 19.39
CA VAL A 77 -1.76 9.66 19.83
C VAL A 77 -2.25 9.39 21.24
N ALA A 78 -1.69 10.13 22.20
CA ALA A 78 -2.01 10.04 23.61
C ALA A 78 -1.77 11.40 24.29
N ALA A 79 -2.36 11.59 25.47
CA ALA A 79 -2.10 12.80 26.28
C ALA A 79 -0.60 12.93 26.65
N PRO A 80 -0.06 14.16 26.79
CA PRO A 80 1.33 14.36 27.19
C PRO A 80 1.66 13.66 28.51
N GLY A 81 2.78 12.92 28.54
CA GLY A 81 3.22 12.16 29.70
C GLY A 81 2.57 10.79 29.88
N THR A 82 1.64 10.40 29.01
CA THR A 82 1.09 9.04 28.96
C THR A 82 2.16 8.06 28.53
N GLN A 83 2.37 7.00 29.31
CA GLN A 83 3.30 5.93 28.98
C GLN A 83 2.60 4.89 28.11
N THR A 84 3.14 4.67 26.91
CA THR A 84 2.64 3.67 25.95
C THR A 84 3.69 2.62 25.66
N PHE A 85 3.24 1.44 25.23
CA PHE A 85 4.08 0.32 24.81
C PHE A 85 3.51 -0.28 23.53
N TRP A 86 4.40 -0.81 22.69
CA TRP A 86 4.03 -1.49 21.45
C TRP A 86 4.24 -2.99 21.60
N HIS A 87 3.25 -3.75 21.11
CA HIS A 87 3.33 -5.20 20.93
C HIS A 87 3.27 -5.49 19.43
N GLN A 88 4.21 -6.31 18.95
CA GLN A 88 4.27 -6.77 17.58
C GLN A 88 4.66 -8.24 17.57
N ASN A 89 4.00 -9.02 16.72
CA ASN A 89 4.42 -10.40 16.48
C ASN A 89 5.55 -10.45 15.47
N VAL A 90 6.45 -11.41 15.68
CA VAL A 90 7.51 -11.72 14.74
C VAL A 90 7.16 -13.02 14.03
N TYR A 91 7.09 -12.95 12.71
CA TYR A 91 6.75 -14.08 11.85
C TYR A 91 7.98 -14.55 11.07
N ASP A 92 8.07 -15.86 10.82
CA ASP A 92 9.06 -16.48 9.95
C ASP A 92 8.73 -16.30 8.46
N MET A 93 9.59 -16.82 7.58
CA MET A 93 9.41 -16.75 6.13
C MET A 93 8.17 -17.52 5.62
N MET A 94 7.64 -18.45 6.42
CA MET A 94 6.44 -19.23 6.12
C MET A 94 5.19 -18.60 6.77
N GLY A 95 5.31 -17.38 7.30
CA GLY A 95 4.25 -16.67 8.00
C GLY A 95 3.92 -17.22 9.39
N ASN A 96 4.67 -18.17 9.94
CA ASN A 96 4.43 -18.68 11.30
C ASN A 96 4.92 -17.69 12.34
N CYS A 97 4.11 -17.45 13.38
CA CYS A 97 4.56 -16.66 14.52
C CYS A 97 5.66 -17.42 15.28
N ASN A 98 6.87 -16.89 15.25
CA ASN A 98 8.02 -17.46 15.96
C ASN A 98 8.17 -16.91 17.37
N SER A 99 7.72 -15.68 17.61
CA SER A 99 7.73 -15.08 18.93
C SER A 99 6.71 -13.96 19.06
N PHE A 100 6.10 -13.89 20.24
CA PHE A 100 5.34 -12.73 20.70
C PHE A 100 6.33 -11.75 21.32
N ASP A 101 6.72 -10.68 20.63
CA ASP A 101 7.51 -9.65 21.30
C ASP A 101 6.60 -8.84 22.22
N ARG A 102 6.92 -8.93 23.50
CA ARG A 102 6.29 -8.20 24.58
C ARG A 102 7.33 -7.20 25.04
N THR A 103 7.03 -5.94 24.79
CA THR A 103 7.61 -4.76 25.46
C THR A 103 8.99 -4.29 24.95
N GLY A 104 8.96 -3.22 24.15
CA GLY A 104 9.95 -2.13 24.20
C GLY A 104 11.40 -2.50 23.87
N LYS A 105 11.63 -3.59 23.15
CA LYS A 105 12.97 -3.97 22.67
C LYS A 105 13.17 -3.44 21.25
N GLN A 106 14.40 -3.05 20.95
CA GLN A 106 14.82 -2.83 19.57
C GLN A 106 15.16 -4.20 18.98
N GLY A 107 14.43 -4.60 17.95
CA GLY A 107 14.72 -5.74 17.11
C GLY A 107 15.38 -5.29 15.81
N ARG A 108 15.75 -6.26 14.97
CA ARG A 108 16.33 -5.95 13.64
C ARG A 108 15.30 -5.44 12.64
N PHE A 109 14.03 -5.77 12.85
CA PHE A 109 12.90 -5.40 12.00
C PHE A 109 11.91 -4.47 12.68
N TYR A 110 12.15 -4.10 13.93
CA TYR A 110 11.27 -3.17 14.61
C TYR A 110 12.04 -2.35 15.63
N SER A 111 11.61 -1.12 15.84
CA SER A 111 12.21 -0.25 16.84
C SER A 111 11.18 0.73 17.38
N THR A 112 11.51 1.34 18.52
CA THR A 112 10.75 2.47 19.05
C THR A 112 11.71 3.62 19.28
N ASP A 113 11.35 4.81 18.78
CA ASP A 113 12.14 6.02 18.99
C ASP A 113 11.82 6.69 20.34
N ASN A 114 12.51 7.78 20.64
CA ASN A 114 12.32 8.52 21.90
C ASN A 114 10.96 9.22 21.99
N ASP A 115 10.29 9.43 20.86
CA ASP A 115 8.95 10.03 20.80
C ASP A 115 7.85 8.97 20.93
N GLY A 116 8.23 7.69 21.09
CA GLY A 116 7.31 6.57 21.19
C GLY A 116 6.76 6.09 19.84
N ASN A 117 7.29 6.58 18.71
CA ASN A 117 6.89 6.09 17.39
C ASN A 117 7.43 4.67 17.22
N PHE A 118 6.60 3.78 16.69
CA PHE A 118 6.97 2.41 16.39
C PHE A 118 7.31 2.27 14.91
N TYR A 119 8.41 1.60 14.63
CA TYR A 119 8.87 1.31 13.30
C TYR A 119 8.85 -0.20 13.12
N VAL A 120 8.34 -0.66 11.98
CA VAL A 120 8.45 -2.06 11.55
C VAL A 120 8.90 -2.12 10.11
N THR A 121 9.89 -2.94 9.79
CA THR A 121 10.32 -3.22 8.42
C THR A 121 9.67 -4.51 7.98
N CYS A 122 8.71 -4.42 7.06
CA CYS A 122 8.16 -5.62 6.46
C CYS A 122 9.21 -6.22 5.53
N ARG A 123 9.52 -7.51 5.69
CA ARG A 123 10.53 -8.17 4.85
C ARG A 123 10.04 -8.42 3.43
N PHE A 124 8.74 -8.67 3.29
CA PHE A 124 8.11 -9.11 2.04
C PHE A 124 7.04 -8.11 1.66
N ASN A 125 6.74 -8.00 0.37
CA ASN A 125 5.49 -7.34 0.02
C ASN A 125 4.34 -8.20 0.51
N GLY A 126 3.40 -7.65 1.27
CA GLY A 126 2.36 -8.50 1.83
C GLY A 126 1.49 -7.84 2.88
N ALA A 127 0.50 -8.64 3.29
CA ALA A 127 -0.45 -8.29 4.32
C ALA A 127 0.19 -8.54 5.70
N ASP A 128 0.57 -7.46 6.38
CA ASP A 128 1.23 -7.51 7.68
C ASP A 128 0.20 -7.36 8.81
N ALA A 129 0.50 -7.99 9.95
CA ALA A 129 -0.28 -7.87 11.15
C ALA A 129 -0.07 -6.49 11.78
N LEU A 130 -1.18 -5.90 12.23
CA LEU A 130 -1.21 -4.56 12.82
C LEU A 130 -0.61 -4.59 14.24
N PRO A 131 0.31 -3.68 14.60
CA PRO A 131 0.87 -3.63 15.96
C PRO A 131 -0.21 -3.22 16.96
N THR A 132 -0.07 -3.66 18.21
CA THR A 132 -0.97 -3.21 19.28
C THR A 132 -0.30 -2.14 20.12
N LEU A 133 -0.97 -1.01 20.30
CA LEU A 133 -0.60 0.02 21.26
C LEU A 133 -1.26 -0.28 22.61
N VAL A 134 -0.49 -0.28 23.68
CA VAL A 134 -0.95 -0.60 25.04
C VAL A 134 -0.64 0.56 25.98
N CYS A 135 -1.61 0.94 26.81
CA CYS A 135 -1.47 1.95 27.85
C CYS A 135 -2.20 1.50 29.13
N ALA A 136 -1.44 1.12 30.15
CA ALA A 136 -1.98 0.59 31.40
C ALA A 136 -2.95 -0.60 31.18
N LYS A 137 -4.26 -0.38 31.30
CA LYS A 137 -5.30 -1.40 31.05
C LYS A 137 -5.98 -1.27 29.69
N ASP A 138 -5.68 -0.20 28.96
CA ASP A 138 -6.24 0.08 27.64
C ASP A 138 -5.31 -0.41 26.54
N SER A 139 -5.90 -0.74 25.39
CA SER A 139 -5.18 -1.05 24.17
C SER A 139 -5.93 -0.53 22.95
N PHE A 140 -5.19 -0.36 21.86
CA PHE A 140 -5.73 -0.02 20.55
C PHE A 140 -4.97 -0.78 19.48
N VAL A 141 -5.71 -1.34 18.53
CA VAL A 141 -5.20 -1.83 17.24
C VAL A 141 -6.06 -1.22 16.14
N LEU A 142 -5.44 -0.90 15.00
CA LEU A 142 -6.18 -0.43 13.82
C LEU A 142 -7.29 -1.44 13.47
N SER A 143 -8.49 -0.91 13.20
CA SER A 143 -9.65 -1.71 12.81
C SER A 143 -10.11 -2.72 13.88
N GLU A 144 -9.84 -2.49 15.17
CA GLU A 144 -10.28 -3.34 16.29
C GLU A 144 -11.80 -3.54 16.38
N GLU A 145 -12.56 -2.70 15.69
CA GLU A 145 -14.02 -2.81 15.57
C GLU A 145 -14.45 -3.95 14.63
N ASN A 146 -13.53 -4.55 13.86
CA ASN A 146 -13.81 -5.72 13.03
C ASN A 146 -14.25 -6.91 13.92
N TYR A 147 -15.49 -7.37 13.77
CA TYR A 147 -16.03 -8.50 14.53
C TYR A 147 -15.29 -9.83 14.30
N HIS A 148 -14.48 -9.94 13.24
CA HIS A 148 -13.62 -11.09 12.99
C HIS A 148 -12.28 -11.07 13.74
N TRP A 149 -11.96 -10.01 14.49
CA TRP A 149 -11.02 -10.13 15.59
C TRP A 149 -11.61 -11.16 16.56
N GLY A 150 -10.90 -12.27 16.82
CA GLY A 150 -11.37 -13.43 17.60
C GLY A 150 -11.96 -13.05 18.98
N PRO A 151 -12.54 -14.01 19.73
CA PRO A 151 -13.49 -13.75 20.82
C PRO A 151 -13.02 -12.64 21.75
N LEU A 152 -13.67 -11.48 21.60
CA LEU A 152 -13.55 -10.30 22.45
C LEU A 152 -14.24 -10.63 23.79
N ASP A 153 -13.53 -11.30 24.70
CA ASP A 153 -13.86 -11.11 26.11
C ASP A 153 -13.49 -9.65 26.44
N GLN A 154 -14.47 -8.75 26.30
CA GLN A 154 -14.30 -7.29 26.41
C GLN A 154 -13.78 -6.85 27.79
N ASP A 155 -13.78 -7.76 28.77
CA ASP A 155 -13.27 -7.57 30.12
C ASP A 155 -11.79 -7.96 30.29
N LEU A 156 -11.14 -8.51 29.26
CA LEU A 156 -9.71 -8.81 29.23
C LEU A 156 -8.99 -7.83 28.28
N PRO A 157 -7.76 -7.38 28.58
CA PRO A 157 -6.97 -6.60 27.63
C PRO A 157 -6.91 -7.37 26.30
N ALA A 158 -7.37 -6.73 25.22
CA ALA A 158 -7.77 -7.30 23.92
C ALA A 158 -6.72 -8.12 23.12
N VAL A 159 -5.63 -8.61 23.72
CA VAL A 159 -4.33 -8.70 23.01
C VAL A 159 -3.62 -10.04 23.22
N MET A 160 -4.34 -11.15 23.45
CA MET A 160 -3.68 -12.38 23.94
C MET A 160 -3.82 -13.64 23.09
N TYR A 161 -4.82 -13.80 22.19
CA TYR A 161 -5.14 -15.15 21.72
C TYR A 161 -5.21 -15.40 20.22
N TRP A 162 -5.41 -14.41 19.36
CA TRP A 162 -5.56 -14.68 17.93
C TRP A 162 -4.90 -13.59 17.11
N TYR A 163 -3.62 -13.80 16.85
CA TYR A 163 -2.94 -13.00 15.86
C TYR A 163 -2.88 -13.77 14.55
N PRO A 164 -3.40 -13.19 13.47
CA PRO A 164 -3.42 -13.83 12.17
C PRO A 164 -1.99 -14.09 11.68
N ARG A 165 -1.85 -15.14 10.88
CA ARG A 165 -0.62 -15.45 10.13
C ARG A 165 -0.33 -14.27 9.19
N MET A 166 0.92 -13.82 9.07
CA MET A 166 1.27 -12.94 7.93
C MET A 166 0.98 -13.70 6.64
N LYS A 167 0.27 -13.07 5.70
CA LYS A 167 0.30 -13.52 4.32
C LYS A 167 1.50 -12.85 3.68
N SER A 168 2.69 -13.40 3.93
CA SER A 168 3.89 -12.96 3.23
C SER A 168 3.67 -13.19 1.74
N GLY A 169 4.02 -12.23 0.88
CA GLY A 169 3.93 -12.37 -0.57
C GLY A 169 4.87 -13.42 -1.16
N THR A 170 5.37 -14.37 -0.38
CA THR A 170 6.00 -15.58 -0.87
C THR A 170 4.89 -16.48 -1.41
N GLN A 171 4.79 -16.56 -2.73
CA GLN A 171 3.93 -17.51 -3.42
C GLN A 171 4.07 -18.90 -2.77
N ASN A 172 3.01 -19.41 -2.16
CA ASN A 172 2.75 -20.83 -2.32
C ASN A 172 2.12 -20.99 -3.72
N GLU A 173 2.21 -22.17 -4.31
CA GLU A 173 1.72 -22.51 -5.66
C GLU A 173 0.24 -22.13 -5.94
N ASN A 174 -0.52 -21.71 -4.92
CA ASN A 174 -1.94 -21.40 -4.99
C ASN A 174 -2.28 -19.90 -4.74
N GLU A 175 -1.30 -19.02 -4.51
CA GLU A 175 -1.56 -17.60 -4.18
C GLU A 175 -1.05 -16.64 -5.27
N SER A 176 -1.88 -15.67 -5.67
CA SER A 176 -1.46 -14.54 -6.52
C SER A 176 -0.52 -13.59 -5.74
N PHE A 177 0.26 -12.75 -6.42
CA PHE A 177 0.92 -11.59 -5.78
C PHE A 177 -0.01 -10.38 -5.68
N GLU A 178 -1.06 -10.36 -6.52
CA GLU A 178 -2.06 -9.31 -6.54
C GLU A 178 -3.09 -9.53 -5.44
N ARG A 179 -3.48 -8.43 -4.82
CA ARG A 179 -4.48 -8.40 -3.75
C ARG A 179 -5.54 -7.37 -4.11
N ALA A 180 -6.74 -7.55 -3.58
CA ALA A 180 -7.71 -6.47 -3.51
C ALA A 180 -7.22 -5.48 -2.44
N LEU A 181 -7.05 -4.22 -2.80
CA LEU A 181 -6.46 -3.18 -1.96
C LEU A 181 -7.38 -1.98 -1.87
N GLN A 182 -7.59 -1.43 -0.68
CA GLN A 182 -8.45 -0.27 -0.46
C GLN A 182 -7.84 0.66 0.60
N PHE A 183 -7.95 1.99 0.41
CA PHE A 183 -7.38 2.96 1.37
C PHE A 183 -8.22 3.17 2.64
N THR A 184 -9.42 2.60 2.65
CA THR A 184 -10.24 2.32 3.84
C THR A 184 -10.35 0.83 4.05
N ASP A 185 -10.61 0.42 5.28
CA ASP A 185 -10.89 -0.99 5.59
C ASP A 185 -12.36 -1.27 5.35
N ASP A 186 -12.70 -2.20 4.47
CA ASP A 186 -14.08 -2.58 4.16
C ASP A 186 -14.68 -3.59 5.15
N LYS A 187 -13.84 -4.18 6.00
CA LYS A 187 -14.27 -5.09 7.08
C LYS A 187 -14.78 -4.32 8.30
N VAL A 188 -14.57 -3.00 8.31
CA VAL A 188 -14.95 -2.11 9.40
C VAL A 188 -15.66 -0.89 8.84
N ASN A 189 -16.76 -0.48 9.46
CA ASN A 189 -17.46 0.76 9.09
C ASN A 189 -17.97 0.82 7.63
N ALA A 190 -18.31 -0.31 7.00
CA ALA A 190 -18.90 -0.33 5.66
C ALA A 190 -20.38 0.13 5.66
N TYR A 191 -20.76 0.86 4.62
CA TYR A 191 -22.10 1.37 4.37
C TYR A 191 -22.54 1.01 2.95
N SER A 192 -23.81 0.62 2.80
CA SER A 192 -24.39 0.30 1.49
C SER A 192 -25.54 1.24 1.12
N LEU A 193 -26.21 1.84 2.10
CA LEU A 193 -27.46 2.59 1.90
C LEU A 193 -27.46 3.94 2.63
N GLY A 194 -28.18 4.88 2.04
CA GLY A 194 -28.66 6.13 2.63
C GLY A 194 -27.92 7.39 2.16
N GLY A 195 -28.59 8.55 2.25
CA GLY A 195 -28.07 9.83 1.77
C GLY A 195 -28.79 10.34 0.53
N MET A 196 -28.97 9.48 -0.48
CA MET A 196 -29.71 9.83 -1.71
C MET A 196 -31.23 9.62 -1.56
N ASP A 197 -32.02 10.28 -2.42
CA ASP A 197 -33.50 10.25 -2.36
C ASP A 197 -34.07 8.84 -2.59
N ASN A 198 -33.34 7.99 -3.33
CA ASN A 198 -33.69 6.59 -3.58
C ASN A 198 -33.07 5.61 -2.57
N GLY A 199 -32.36 6.11 -1.56
CA GLY A 199 -31.77 5.29 -0.51
C GLY A 199 -30.40 4.70 -0.83
N TYR A 200 -29.82 4.94 -2.01
CA TYR A 200 -28.41 4.59 -2.22
C TYR A 200 -27.47 5.53 -1.46
N LEU A 201 -26.25 5.03 -1.23
CA LEU A 201 -25.15 5.82 -0.69
C LEU A 201 -24.60 6.75 -1.77
N PHE A 202 -23.90 6.20 -2.76
CA PHE A 202 -23.56 6.89 -4.00
C PHE A 202 -24.21 6.17 -5.17
N GLY A 203 -24.30 6.79 -6.36
CA GLY A 203 -24.73 6.11 -7.59
C GLY A 203 -25.80 6.86 -8.35
N SER A 204 -26.70 6.13 -9.02
CA SER A 204 -27.80 6.73 -9.79
C SER A 204 -28.91 7.25 -8.90
N GLY A 205 -29.57 8.33 -9.34
CA GLY A 205 -30.70 8.95 -8.64
C GLY A 205 -30.51 10.44 -8.39
N THR A 206 -31.19 10.93 -7.35
CA THR A 206 -31.24 12.36 -7.03
C THR A 206 -30.94 12.62 -5.56
N VAL A 207 -30.64 13.89 -5.25
CA VAL A 207 -30.51 14.39 -3.88
C VAL A 207 -31.36 15.65 -3.69
N SER A 208 -31.69 15.95 -2.42
CA SER A 208 -32.55 17.09 -2.04
C SER A 208 -33.94 17.04 -2.67
N SER A 209 -34.60 15.89 -2.58
CA SER A 209 -35.97 15.70 -3.08
C SER A 209 -36.11 16.00 -4.58
N GLY A 210 -35.14 15.53 -5.37
CA GLY A 210 -35.13 15.68 -6.82
C GLY A 210 -34.53 17.00 -7.33
N ALA A 211 -34.00 17.86 -6.46
CA ALA A 211 -33.44 19.15 -6.89
C ALA A 211 -32.14 19.01 -7.69
N TYR A 212 -31.38 17.92 -7.47
CA TYR A 212 -30.16 17.65 -8.19
C TYR A 212 -30.09 16.18 -8.62
N THR A 213 -29.68 15.94 -9.86
CA THR A 213 -29.35 14.61 -10.38
C THR A 213 -27.90 14.28 -10.05
N VAL A 214 -27.61 13.05 -9.62
CA VAL A 214 -26.23 12.59 -9.40
C VAL A 214 -25.67 12.07 -10.73
N CYS A 215 -24.58 12.68 -11.19
CA CYS A 215 -23.89 12.32 -12.44
C CYS A 215 -22.64 11.45 -12.18
N GLY A 216 -22.12 11.50 -10.96
CA GLY A 216 -20.84 10.90 -10.62
C GLY A 216 -20.49 10.96 -9.15
N VAL A 217 -19.34 10.38 -8.81
CA VAL A 217 -18.69 10.49 -7.51
C VAL A 217 -17.19 10.62 -7.73
N GLN A 218 -16.52 11.38 -6.86
CA GLN A 218 -15.08 11.56 -6.91
C GLN A 218 -14.45 11.48 -5.53
N GLN A 219 -13.21 11.02 -5.45
CA GLN A 219 -12.44 11.02 -4.22
C GLN A 219 -10.95 11.18 -4.51
N VAL A 220 -10.28 12.01 -3.72
CA VAL A 220 -8.82 12.12 -3.70
C VAL A 220 -8.27 11.04 -2.77
N LEU A 221 -7.31 10.27 -3.27
CA LEU A 221 -6.64 9.20 -2.56
C LEU A 221 -5.17 9.57 -2.35
N GLU A 222 -4.62 9.15 -1.22
CA GLU A 222 -3.24 9.41 -0.84
C GLU A 222 -2.23 8.75 -1.80
N LYS A 223 -1.04 9.35 -1.90
CA LYS A 223 0.09 8.74 -2.62
C LYS A 223 0.40 7.36 -1.99
N PRO A 224 0.47 6.27 -2.79
CA PRO A 224 0.92 4.98 -2.29
C PRO A 224 2.33 5.02 -1.69
N ALA A 225 2.60 4.21 -0.66
CA ALA A 225 3.88 4.24 0.09
C ALA A 225 5.10 3.84 -0.77
N ALA A 226 4.85 3.05 -1.81
CA ALA A 226 5.78 2.69 -2.87
C ALA A 226 5.01 2.64 -4.19
N PRO A 227 5.67 2.61 -5.36
CA PRO A 227 4.99 2.49 -6.64
C PRO A 227 4.02 1.30 -6.65
N LEU A 228 2.74 1.56 -6.91
CA LEU A 228 1.67 0.58 -6.86
C LEU A 228 1.28 0.18 -8.28
N TRP A 229 1.47 -1.09 -8.64
CA TRP A 229 0.98 -1.64 -9.89
C TRP A 229 -0.44 -2.17 -9.71
N ILE A 230 -1.37 -1.72 -10.55
CA ILE A 230 -2.77 -2.17 -10.54
C ILE A 230 -3.16 -2.75 -11.90
N THR A 231 -4.02 -3.77 -11.91
CA THR A 231 -4.49 -4.47 -13.11
C THR A 231 -5.96 -4.20 -13.41
N ASP A 232 -6.75 -3.96 -12.37
CA ASP A 232 -8.12 -3.47 -12.47
C ASP A 232 -8.50 -2.60 -11.25
N VAL A 233 -9.56 -1.82 -11.42
CA VAL A 233 -10.27 -1.14 -10.33
C VAL A 233 -11.66 -1.75 -10.23
N PHE A 234 -12.16 -1.99 -9.03
CA PHE A 234 -13.54 -2.44 -8.86
C PHE A 234 -14.24 -1.73 -7.71
N LEU A 235 -15.55 -1.55 -7.89
CA LEU A 235 -16.41 -0.88 -6.92
C LEU A 235 -17.48 -1.87 -6.45
N PRO A 236 -17.55 -2.20 -5.17
CA PRO A 236 -18.69 -2.91 -4.61
C PRO A 236 -19.95 -2.07 -4.79
N ALA A 237 -20.96 -2.69 -5.36
CA ALA A 237 -22.19 -2.04 -5.77
C ALA A 237 -23.42 -2.85 -5.36
N ILE A 238 -24.56 -2.18 -5.35
CA ILE A 238 -25.87 -2.74 -5.06
C ILE A 238 -26.90 -2.22 -6.08
N SER A 239 -27.96 -2.98 -6.29
CA SER A 239 -29.07 -2.58 -7.16
C SER A 239 -30.40 -3.13 -6.66
N LYS A 240 -31.49 -2.43 -6.99
CA LYS A 240 -32.86 -2.94 -6.86
C LYS A 240 -33.33 -3.63 -8.15
N SER A 241 -32.53 -3.59 -9.20
CA SER A 241 -32.77 -4.17 -10.51
C SER A 241 -31.86 -5.38 -10.74
N ASP A 242 -32.42 -6.42 -11.38
CA ASP A 242 -31.62 -7.52 -11.93
C ASP A 242 -30.69 -7.07 -13.07
N ASN A 243 -31.00 -5.92 -13.70
CA ASN A 243 -30.26 -5.35 -14.81
C ASN A 243 -29.84 -3.91 -14.47
N PRO A 244 -28.82 -3.72 -13.61
CA PRO A 244 -28.43 -2.39 -13.12
C PRO A 244 -27.81 -1.48 -14.19
N LEU A 245 -27.18 -2.06 -15.21
CA LEU A 245 -26.64 -1.37 -16.37
C LEU A 245 -27.34 -1.90 -17.64
N PRO A 246 -28.36 -1.21 -18.17
CA PRO A 246 -29.02 -1.61 -19.41
C PRO A 246 -28.07 -1.63 -20.61
N GLU A 247 -28.44 -2.39 -21.66
CA GLU A 247 -27.67 -2.42 -22.91
C GLU A 247 -27.49 -1.01 -23.50
N GLY A 248 -26.26 -0.69 -23.88
CA GLY A 248 -25.89 0.63 -24.40
C GLY A 248 -25.52 1.66 -23.34
N THR A 249 -25.63 1.33 -22.05
CA THR A 249 -25.11 2.15 -20.95
C THR A 249 -23.75 1.65 -20.46
N GLU A 250 -22.92 2.55 -19.94
CA GLU A 250 -21.63 2.21 -19.33
C GLU A 250 -21.25 3.20 -18.24
N LEU A 251 -20.55 2.75 -17.20
CA LEU A 251 -19.87 3.64 -16.26
C LEU A 251 -18.47 3.92 -16.78
N THR A 252 -17.97 5.13 -16.52
CA THR A 252 -16.58 5.52 -16.80
C THR A 252 -15.88 5.83 -15.50
N LEU A 253 -14.73 5.21 -15.25
CA LEU A 253 -13.83 5.52 -14.16
C LEU A 253 -12.57 6.18 -14.71
N MET A 254 -12.22 7.34 -14.19
CA MET A 254 -10.99 8.05 -14.51
C MET A 254 -10.09 8.07 -13.28
N ILE A 255 -8.81 7.75 -13.47
CA ILE A 255 -7.73 8.07 -12.55
C ILE A 255 -7.08 9.35 -13.06
N THR A 256 -6.98 10.35 -12.20
CA THR A 256 -6.45 11.68 -12.54
C THR A 256 -5.35 12.08 -11.57
N ASN A 257 -4.50 13.01 -12.01
CA ASN A 257 -3.61 13.72 -11.07
C ASN A 257 -4.44 14.56 -10.08
N VAL A 258 -3.79 15.11 -9.05
CA VAL A 258 -4.44 15.96 -8.05
C VAL A 258 -4.00 17.40 -8.16
N GLU A 259 -4.98 18.30 -8.18
CA GLU A 259 -4.77 19.74 -8.12
C GLU A 259 -5.22 20.29 -6.78
N THR A 260 -4.54 21.34 -6.30
CA THR A 260 -4.92 22.06 -5.08
C THR A 260 -5.56 23.40 -5.45
N THR A 261 -6.74 23.70 -4.92
CA THR A 261 -7.40 25.00 -5.12
C THR A 261 -6.64 26.13 -4.42
N ALA A 262 -6.95 27.38 -4.75
CA ALA A 262 -6.37 28.55 -4.08
C ALA A 262 -6.61 28.54 -2.55
N GLU A 263 -7.67 27.88 -2.08
CA GLU A 263 -8.01 27.71 -0.67
C GLU A 263 -7.33 26.50 -0.01
N GLY A 264 -6.43 25.80 -0.71
CA GLY A 264 -5.70 24.66 -0.17
C GLY A 264 -6.47 23.33 -0.19
N ARG A 265 -7.61 23.26 -0.89
CA ARG A 265 -8.40 22.02 -1.00
C ARG A 265 -7.94 21.17 -2.17
N LYS A 266 -7.79 19.87 -1.96
CA LYS A 266 -7.45 18.92 -3.03
C LYS A 266 -8.68 18.61 -3.88
N LYS A 267 -8.47 18.41 -5.18
CA LYS A 267 -9.51 17.99 -6.14
C LYS A 267 -8.88 17.18 -7.29
N PRO A 268 -9.69 16.42 -8.04
CA PRO A 268 -9.25 15.88 -9.32
C PRO A 268 -8.68 16.98 -10.21
N GLY A 269 -7.54 16.68 -10.81
CA GLY A 269 -6.84 17.55 -11.73
C GLY A 269 -7.27 17.36 -13.18
N SER A 270 -6.66 18.15 -14.06
CA SER A 270 -6.99 18.19 -15.49
C SER A 270 -6.34 17.06 -16.31
N GLU A 271 -5.35 16.36 -15.76
CA GLU A 271 -4.65 15.26 -16.44
C GLU A 271 -5.30 13.93 -16.10
N VAL A 272 -5.79 13.23 -17.12
CA VAL A 272 -6.31 11.86 -17.01
C VAL A 272 -5.16 10.88 -17.23
N LEU A 273 -4.81 10.16 -16.17
CA LEU A 273 -3.75 9.15 -16.16
C LEU A 273 -4.25 7.81 -16.72
N ALA A 274 -5.52 7.48 -16.47
CA ALA A 274 -6.20 6.33 -17.06
C ALA A 274 -7.71 6.57 -17.13
N GLU A 275 -8.34 6.03 -18.18
CA GLU A 275 -9.79 5.97 -18.35
C GLU A 275 -10.18 4.51 -18.58
N MET A 276 -11.15 4.04 -17.80
CA MET A 276 -11.65 2.67 -17.84
C MET A 276 -13.16 2.67 -17.90
N LYS A 277 -13.74 1.62 -18.48
CA LYS A 277 -15.19 1.49 -18.68
C LYS A 277 -15.70 0.22 -18.02
N CYS A 278 -16.92 0.30 -17.49
CA CYS A 278 -17.66 -0.83 -16.95
C CYS A 278 -19.02 -0.93 -17.63
N LYS A 279 -19.28 -2.03 -18.31
CA LYS A 279 -20.53 -2.36 -18.97
C LYS A 279 -21.25 -3.46 -18.18
N ALA A 280 -22.45 -3.83 -18.62
CA ALA A 280 -23.20 -4.94 -18.03
C ALA A 280 -22.40 -6.25 -17.95
N SER A 281 -21.52 -6.53 -18.92
CA SER A 281 -20.65 -7.71 -18.92
C SER A 281 -19.53 -7.69 -17.88
N ASP A 282 -19.23 -6.51 -17.33
CA ASP A 282 -18.13 -6.28 -16.39
C ASP A 282 -18.65 -6.21 -14.95
N LEU A 283 -19.92 -6.55 -14.74
CA LEU A 283 -20.53 -6.71 -13.43
C LEU A 283 -20.38 -8.16 -12.96
N GLU A 284 -19.65 -8.36 -11.87
CA GLU A 284 -19.54 -9.67 -11.22
C GLU A 284 -20.60 -9.78 -10.12
N ALA A 285 -21.56 -10.70 -10.27
CA ALA A 285 -22.61 -10.93 -9.28
C ALA A 285 -22.01 -11.45 -7.96
N GLN A 286 -22.53 -10.93 -6.85
CA GLN A 286 -22.20 -11.35 -5.49
C GLN A 286 -23.46 -11.84 -4.77
N GLU A 287 -23.30 -12.35 -3.54
CA GLU A 287 -24.46 -12.75 -2.73
C GLU A 287 -25.33 -11.54 -2.39
N ASP A 288 -26.62 -11.64 -2.72
CA ASP A 288 -27.62 -10.63 -2.41
C ASP A 288 -27.68 -10.33 -0.90
N VAL A 289 -28.10 -9.12 -0.57
CA VAL A 289 -28.31 -8.70 0.82
C VAL A 289 -29.73 -8.26 1.05
N GLU A 290 -30.26 -8.61 2.22
CA GLU A 290 -31.55 -8.19 2.70
C GLU A 290 -31.37 -7.13 3.80
N ASP A 291 -32.12 -6.03 3.73
CA ASP A 291 -32.16 -5.04 4.81
C ASP A 291 -33.07 -5.48 5.99
N GLU A 292 -33.10 -4.69 7.06
CA GLU A 292 -33.91 -5.00 8.26
C GLU A 292 -35.43 -5.03 7.98
N ASP A 293 -35.87 -4.41 6.89
CA ASP A 293 -37.27 -4.32 6.46
C ASP A 293 -37.65 -5.42 5.44
N GLY A 294 -36.70 -6.29 5.08
CA GLY A 294 -36.90 -7.40 4.15
C GLY A 294 -36.74 -7.04 2.67
N ASN A 295 -36.21 -5.86 2.35
CA ASN A 295 -35.91 -5.49 0.96
C ASN A 295 -34.62 -6.16 0.51
N VAL A 296 -34.68 -6.85 -0.63
CA VAL A 296 -33.53 -7.48 -1.26
C VAL A 296 -32.82 -6.51 -2.18
N PHE A 297 -31.49 -6.45 -2.06
CA PHE A 297 -30.60 -5.72 -2.95
C PHE A 297 -29.62 -6.70 -3.61
N HIS A 298 -29.58 -6.67 -4.94
CA HIS A 298 -28.63 -7.44 -5.72
C HIS A 298 -27.24 -6.86 -5.59
N GLN A 299 -26.25 -7.68 -5.24
CA GLN A 299 -24.88 -7.22 -5.07
C GLN A 299 -24.02 -7.50 -6.30
N TRP A 300 -23.15 -6.55 -6.60
CA TRP A 300 -22.24 -6.63 -7.74
C TRP A 300 -20.86 -6.08 -7.36
N ALA A 301 -19.81 -6.55 -8.02
CA ALA A 301 -18.59 -5.78 -8.21
C ALA A 301 -18.61 -5.18 -9.61
N ALA A 302 -18.64 -3.85 -9.71
CA ALA A 302 -18.46 -3.15 -10.97
C ALA A 302 -16.97 -3.08 -11.30
N VAL A 303 -16.52 -3.87 -12.28
CA VAL A 303 -15.10 -4.01 -12.65
C VAL A 303 -14.75 -3.08 -13.79
N PHE A 304 -13.65 -2.37 -13.63
CA PHE A 304 -13.06 -1.42 -14.57
C PHE A 304 -11.68 -1.96 -14.99
N PRO A 305 -11.60 -2.77 -16.07
CA PRO A 305 -10.35 -3.34 -16.53
C PRO A 305 -9.44 -2.27 -17.17
N ILE A 306 -8.13 -2.42 -16.99
CA ILE A 306 -7.13 -1.53 -17.60
C ILE A 306 -6.66 -2.13 -18.92
N GLU A 307 -6.85 -1.40 -20.03
CA GLU A 307 -6.32 -1.78 -21.34
C GLU A 307 -4.78 -1.81 -21.26
N GLU A 308 -4.15 -2.87 -21.77
CA GLU A 308 -2.68 -3.15 -21.69
C GLU A 308 -2.17 -3.86 -20.42
N GLY A 309 -3.07 -4.33 -19.54
CA GLY A 309 -2.72 -5.28 -18.47
C GLY A 309 -2.20 -4.63 -17.18
N GLY A 310 -2.26 -3.30 -17.07
CA GLY A 310 -2.13 -2.58 -15.81
C GLY A 310 -1.47 -1.21 -15.93
N MET A 311 -1.41 -0.51 -14.80
CA MET A 311 -0.75 0.81 -14.70
C MET A 311 -0.03 0.97 -13.36
N LEU A 312 0.94 1.88 -13.33
CA LEU A 312 1.69 2.24 -12.13
C LEU A 312 1.13 3.53 -11.54
N ILE A 313 0.98 3.57 -10.21
CA ILE A 313 0.63 4.76 -9.44
C ILE A 313 1.74 5.02 -8.41
N ASP A 314 2.42 6.16 -8.51
CA ASP A 314 3.45 6.60 -7.55
C ASP A 314 3.28 8.08 -7.17
N GLU A 315 2.05 8.57 -7.22
CA GLU A 315 1.70 9.93 -6.83
C GLU A 315 0.34 9.98 -6.16
N GLU A 316 0.02 11.13 -5.59
CA GLU A 316 -1.32 11.41 -5.10
C GLU A 316 -2.27 11.50 -6.30
N PHE A 317 -3.42 10.85 -6.21
CA PHE A 317 -4.31 10.65 -7.35
C PHE A 317 -5.76 10.80 -6.94
N ALA A 318 -6.65 11.02 -7.91
CA ALA A 318 -8.08 11.02 -7.67
C ALA A 318 -8.79 10.03 -8.58
N VAL A 319 -9.80 9.38 -8.02
CA VAL A 319 -10.74 8.52 -8.74
C VAL A 319 -12.01 9.31 -9.00
N VAL A 320 -12.48 9.30 -10.24
CA VAL A 320 -13.74 9.93 -10.66
C VAL A 320 -14.57 8.90 -11.41
N VAL A 321 -15.78 8.63 -10.94
CA VAL A 321 -16.72 7.68 -11.55
C VAL A 321 -17.92 8.46 -12.09
N ARG A 322 -18.30 8.20 -13.34
CA ARG A 322 -19.40 8.88 -14.06
C ARG A 322 -20.30 7.87 -14.78
N GLY A 323 -21.46 8.35 -15.24
CA GLY A 323 -22.42 7.58 -16.02
C GLY A 323 -23.67 7.17 -15.25
N PHE A 324 -23.84 7.65 -14.01
CA PHE A 324 -24.98 7.30 -13.17
C PHE A 324 -26.30 7.98 -13.58
N ASP A 325 -26.25 9.02 -14.41
CA ASP A 325 -27.39 9.81 -14.87
C ASP A 325 -27.98 9.34 -16.21
N GLN A 326 -27.46 8.24 -16.77
CA GLN A 326 -28.01 7.60 -17.97
C GLN A 326 -29.39 7.00 -17.72
N GLU A 327 -30.25 7.06 -18.73
CA GLU A 327 -31.60 6.51 -18.66
C GLU A 327 -31.57 5.00 -18.35
N GLY A 328 -32.28 4.60 -17.30
CA GLY A 328 -32.42 3.20 -16.89
C GLY A 328 -31.28 2.64 -16.02
N VAL A 329 -30.20 3.39 -15.76
CA VAL A 329 -29.14 2.94 -14.85
C VAL A 329 -29.65 2.92 -13.40
N ASP A 330 -29.59 1.76 -12.77
CA ASP A 330 -29.97 1.53 -11.37
C ASP A 330 -28.82 0.86 -10.63
N LEU A 331 -27.84 1.66 -10.17
CA LEU A 331 -26.68 1.14 -9.47
C LEU A 331 -26.28 2.10 -8.35
N GLY A 332 -26.22 1.58 -7.13
CA GLY A 332 -25.64 2.24 -5.97
C GLY A 332 -24.25 1.70 -5.66
N LEU A 333 -23.32 2.55 -5.21
CA LEU A 333 -22.01 2.12 -4.74
C LEU A 333 -21.97 2.05 -3.22
N LYS A 334 -21.24 1.07 -2.68
CA LYS A 334 -20.91 0.98 -1.26
C LYS A 334 -19.81 1.98 -0.88
N GLY A 335 -19.71 2.28 0.40
CA GLY A 335 -18.71 3.17 0.97
C GLY A 335 -18.30 2.75 2.38
N ALA A 336 -17.38 3.49 2.98
CA ALA A 336 -16.92 3.26 4.34
C ALA A 336 -16.79 4.57 5.11
N GLU A 337 -17.15 4.60 6.39
CA GLU A 337 -16.81 5.76 7.23
C GLU A 337 -15.31 5.79 7.46
N ILE A 338 -14.72 6.98 7.29
CA ILE A 338 -13.31 7.21 7.51
C ILE A 338 -13.11 7.34 9.03
N PRO A 339 -12.43 6.38 9.68
CA PRO A 339 -12.26 6.39 11.12
C PRO A 339 -11.36 7.55 11.57
N TYR A 340 -11.45 7.92 12.84
CA TYR A 340 -10.70 9.04 13.43
C TYR A 340 -9.17 8.84 13.38
N TYR A 341 -8.71 7.59 13.28
CA TYR A 341 -7.31 7.23 13.13
C TYR A 341 -6.82 7.27 11.67
N ASN A 342 -7.69 7.56 10.69
CA ASN A 342 -7.32 7.86 9.31
C ASN A 342 -7.53 9.35 9.03
N ASP A 343 -6.47 10.12 9.21
CA ASP A 343 -6.45 11.58 9.05
C ASP A 343 -5.97 12.04 7.66
N VAL A 344 -5.48 11.11 6.84
CA VAL A 344 -4.96 11.40 5.50
C VAL A 344 -6.05 11.37 4.44
N LEU A 345 -7.06 10.51 4.61
CA LEU A 345 -8.08 10.30 3.58
C LEU A 345 -9.20 11.34 3.62
N ASP A 346 -9.45 11.98 2.48
CA ASP A 346 -10.59 12.88 2.28
C ASP A 346 -11.88 12.10 1.96
N PRO A 347 -13.07 12.61 2.35
CA PRO A 347 -14.33 11.99 1.99
C PRO A 347 -14.60 12.07 0.49
N ALA A 348 -15.41 11.12 -0.01
CA ALA A 348 -15.93 11.17 -1.36
C ALA A 348 -16.95 12.29 -1.53
N LEU A 349 -16.99 12.88 -2.73
CA LEU A 349 -17.92 13.94 -3.11
C LEU A 349 -18.78 13.48 -4.28
N CYS A 350 -20.10 13.69 -4.18
CA CYS A 350 -21.01 13.50 -5.30
C CYS A 350 -20.81 14.60 -6.32
N ILE A 351 -20.78 14.24 -7.60
CA ILE A 351 -20.92 15.16 -8.73
C ILE A 351 -22.42 15.26 -9.02
N ILE A 352 -22.99 16.44 -8.80
CA ILE A 352 -24.42 16.69 -8.90
C ILE A 352 -24.70 17.77 -9.94
N SER A 353 -25.82 17.64 -10.65
CA SER A 353 -26.25 18.56 -11.70
C SER A 353 -27.62 19.15 -11.40
N ALA A 354 -27.75 20.46 -11.56
CA ALA A 354 -29.03 21.17 -11.64
C ALA A 354 -29.06 21.96 -12.95
N ASP A 355 -30.10 21.76 -13.75
CA ASP A 355 -30.29 22.43 -15.05
C ASP A 355 -29.06 22.31 -15.98
N GLY A 356 -28.38 21.16 -15.96
CA GLY A 356 -27.19 20.89 -16.78
C GLY A 356 -25.89 21.53 -16.28
N LYS A 357 -25.88 22.13 -15.09
CA LYS A 357 -24.69 22.67 -14.45
C LYS A 357 -24.22 21.76 -13.33
N GLU A 358 -23.01 21.22 -13.49
CA GLU A 358 -22.41 20.35 -12.49
C GLU A 358 -21.73 21.14 -11.35
N THR A 359 -21.78 20.56 -10.15
CA THR A 359 -20.96 20.93 -9.00
C THR A 359 -20.65 19.70 -8.17
N THR A 360 -19.80 19.85 -7.15
CA THR A 360 -19.46 18.75 -6.23
C THR A 360 -19.96 19.05 -4.83
N ALA A 361 -20.48 18.04 -4.15
CA ALA A 361 -21.03 18.19 -2.81
C ALA A 361 -20.72 16.97 -1.93
N ASN A 362 -20.37 17.24 -0.67
CA ASN A 362 -20.47 16.24 0.38
C ASN A 362 -21.93 16.22 0.87
N ILE A 363 -22.67 15.17 0.50
CA ILE A 363 -24.08 15.02 0.85
C ILE A 363 -24.31 14.49 2.28
N TYR A 364 -23.23 14.17 3.00
CA TYR A 364 -23.27 13.65 4.38
C TYR A 364 -22.79 14.66 5.43
N GLY A 365 -22.55 15.90 5.03
CA GLY A 365 -22.15 16.99 5.92
C GLY A 365 -20.84 16.70 6.64
N ASN A 366 -20.87 16.58 7.97
CA ASN A 366 -19.69 16.33 8.79
C ASN A 366 -19.28 14.85 8.83
N ASN A 367 -20.12 13.94 8.31
CA ASN A 367 -19.73 12.54 8.21
C ASN A 367 -18.66 12.41 7.13
N ARG A 368 -17.57 11.71 7.47
CA ARG A 368 -16.48 11.43 6.55
C ARG A 368 -16.74 10.05 5.93
N ILE A 369 -17.38 10.02 4.76
CA ILE A 369 -17.67 8.77 4.05
C ILE A 369 -16.79 8.71 2.79
N ALA A 370 -16.00 7.65 2.68
CA ALA A 370 -15.23 7.29 1.50
C ALA A 370 -16.05 6.38 0.58
N MET A 371 -15.71 6.41 -0.71
CA MET A 371 -16.12 5.40 -1.66
C MET A 371 -15.31 4.12 -1.39
N SER A 372 -15.95 2.96 -1.47
CA SER A 372 -15.24 1.68 -1.29
C SER A 372 -14.51 1.27 -2.58
N VAL A 373 -13.60 2.12 -3.06
CA VAL A 373 -12.84 1.84 -4.28
C VAL A 373 -11.69 0.88 -4.01
N SER A 374 -11.75 -0.27 -4.67
CA SER A 374 -10.76 -1.33 -4.54
C SER A 374 -9.91 -1.43 -5.81
N PHE A 375 -8.64 -1.74 -5.62
CA PHE A 375 -7.66 -1.94 -6.68
C PHE A 375 -7.18 -3.39 -6.62
N THR A 376 -7.26 -4.12 -7.73
CA THR A 376 -6.48 -5.35 -7.84
C THR A 376 -5.05 -4.95 -8.15
N GLY A 377 -4.15 -5.15 -7.21
CA GLY A 377 -2.80 -4.63 -7.36
C GLY A 377 -1.80 -5.13 -6.34
N LYS A 378 -0.58 -4.62 -6.49
CA LYS A 378 0.59 -4.98 -5.68
C LYS A 378 1.64 -3.88 -5.74
N PHE A 379 2.38 -3.65 -4.65
CA PHE A 379 3.52 -2.73 -4.72
C PHE A 379 4.63 -3.31 -5.62
N ASP A 380 5.24 -2.48 -6.44
CA ASP A 380 6.42 -2.89 -7.19
C ASP A 380 7.62 -3.03 -6.23
N PHE A 381 8.39 -4.09 -6.43
CA PHE A 381 9.53 -4.41 -5.58
C PHE A 381 10.55 -5.24 -6.37
N ALA A 382 11.81 -4.86 -6.26
CA ALA A 382 12.93 -5.57 -6.85
C ALA A 382 14.19 -5.34 -6.03
N ASN A 383 14.80 -6.40 -5.52
CA ASN A 383 16.06 -6.35 -4.79
C ASN A 383 16.84 -7.67 -4.92
N GLY A 384 18.16 -7.60 -4.76
CA GLY A 384 18.94 -8.77 -4.35
C GLY A 384 18.42 -9.26 -3.00
N PHE A 385 18.19 -10.55 -2.88
CA PHE A 385 17.61 -11.13 -1.68
C PHE A 385 18.64 -11.12 -0.54
N VAL A 386 18.19 -10.71 0.64
CA VAL A 386 19.01 -10.78 1.87
C VAL A 386 18.15 -11.44 2.93
N ASP A 387 18.58 -12.63 3.39
CA ASP A 387 17.95 -13.23 4.56
C ASP A 387 18.57 -12.61 5.80
N ILE A 388 17.71 -12.02 6.61
CA ILE A 388 18.08 -11.35 7.84
C ILE A 388 17.44 -12.17 8.97
N SER A 389 18.27 -12.77 9.81
CA SER A 389 17.86 -13.39 11.08
C SER A 389 18.24 -12.48 12.25
N GLU A 390 17.89 -12.87 13.47
CA GLU A 390 18.34 -12.14 14.68
C GLU A 390 19.87 -12.18 14.85
N THR A 391 20.54 -13.22 14.35
CA THR A 391 21.98 -13.45 14.52
C THR A 391 22.81 -13.14 13.29
N ASP A 392 22.25 -13.34 12.09
CA ASP A 392 23.00 -13.37 10.84
C ASP A 392 22.30 -12.54 9.76
N SER A 393 23.08 -11.99 8.83
CA SER A 393 22.55 -11.41 7.59
C SER A 393 23.33 -12.03 6.45
N LEU A 394 22.60 -12.75 5.60
CA LEU A 394 23.14 -13.51 4.50
C LEU A 394 22.70 -12.82 3.22
N ASP A 395 23.66 -12.38 2.41
CA ASP A 395 23.41 -11.69 1.16
C ASP A 395 23.35 -12.72 0.02
N TYR A 396 22.13 -13.06 -0.40
CA TYR A 396 21.90 -14.00 -1.48
C TYR A 396 22.00 -13.30 -2.84
N GLY A 397 22.14 -11.97 -2.88
CA GLY A 397 22.43 -11.21 -4.08
C GLY A 397 23.92 -11.25 -4.48
N LEU A 398 24.79 -11.86 -3.68
CA LEU A 398 26.22 -11.99 -3.96
C LEU A 398 26.52 -13.31 -4.71
N VAL A 399 26.97 -13.19 -5.95
CA VAL A 399 27.41 -14.33 -6.76
C VAL A 399 28.93 -14.33 -6.96
N GLN A 400 29.56 -15.45 -6.63
CA GLN A 400 30.97 -15.72 -6.89
C GLN A 400 31.11 -16.51 -8.19
N MET A 401 31.67 -15.88 -9.21
CA MET A 401 32.04 -16.49 -10.47
C MET A 401 33.34 -17.29 -10.34
N ASP A 402 33.42 -18.41 -11.05
CA ASP A 402 34.66 -19.13 -11.30
C ASP A 402 35.61 -18.34 -12.23
N ASN A 403 36.88 -18.73 -12.26
CA ASN A 403 37.89 -18.02 -13.05
C ASN A 403 37.71 -18.19 -14.56
N ASP A 404 36.97 -19.20 -15.02
CA ASP A 404 36.68 -19.35 -16.46
C ASP A 404 35.41 -18.58 -16.90
N GLY A 405 34.62 -18.08 -15.93
CA GLY A 405 33.49 -17.20 -16.13
C GLY A 405 32.18 -17.91 -16.48
N LYS A 406 32.13 -19.25 -16.42
CA LYS A 406 30.97 -20.03 -16.86
C LYS A 406 29.99 -20.33 -15.75
N HIS A 407 30.45 -20.44 -14.51
CA HIS A 407 29.60 -20.79 -13.37
C HIS A 407 29.73 -19.75 -12.26
N GLY A 408 28.59 -19.39 -11.68
CA GLY A 408 28.47 -18.45 -10.58
C GLY A 408 27.65 -19.05 -9.47
N VAL A 409 28.17 -19.02 -8.25
CA VAL A 409 27.50 -19.59 -7.08
C VAL A 409 27.26 -18.52 -6.03
N THR A 410 26.04 -18.48 -5.51
CA THR A 410 25.70 -17.79 -4.26
C THR A 410 25.70 -18.81 -3.14
N THR A 411 26.48 -18.57 -2.09
CA THR A 411 26.47 -19.40 -0.88
C THR A 411 25.62 -18.72 0.18
N ALA A 412 24.39 -19.21 0.33
CA ALA A 412 23.42 -18.71 1.29
C ALA A 412 23.75 -19.17 2.72
N SER A 413 24.09 -20.45 2.88
CA SER A 413 24.62 -21.02 4.11
C SER A 413 25.60 -22.14 3.76
N PRO A 414 26.37 -22.71 4.71
CA PRO A 414 27.28 -23.81 4.42
C PRO A 414 26.64 -24.99 3.66
N ASP A 415 25.33 -25.19 3.82
CA ASP A 415 24.58 -26.30 3.24
C ASP A 415 23.61 -25.87 2.12
N GLN A 416 23.54 -24.57 1.79
CA GLN A 416 22.61 -24.05 0.78
C GLN A 416 23.33 -23.15 -0.23
N THR A 417 23.30 -23.56 -1.50
CA THR A 417 23.89 -22.84 -2.62
C THR A 417 22.90 -22.66 -3.76
N PHE A 418 23.05 -21.57 -4.52
CA PHE A 418 22.28 -21.29 -5.73
C PHE A 418 23.23 -21.06 -6.90
N GLU A 419 22.89 -21.57 -8.08
CA GLU A 419 23.63 -21.39 -9.34
C GLU A 419 23.37 -20.01 -9.96
N GLY A 420 23.61 -18.94 -9.19
CA GLY A 420 23.37 -17.56 -9.57
C GLY A 420 23.03 -16.69 -8.37
N ALA A 421 22.84 -15.38 -8.61
CA ALA A 421 22.36 -14.45 -7.60
C ALA A 421 20.86 -14.65 -7.38
N VAL A 422 20.39 -14.57 -6.13
CA VAL A 422 18.97 -14.64 -5.81
C VAL A 422 18.41 -13.23 -5.77
N ALA A 423 17.41 -12.99 -6.62
CA ALA A 423 16.59 -11.81 -6.61
C ALA A 423 15.25 -12.10 -5.94
N GLN A 424 14.75 -11.09 -5.23
CA GLN A 424 13.39 -11.04 -4.75
C GLN A 424 12.66 -9.92 -5.48
N VAL A 425 11.66 -10.32 -6.25
CA VAL A 425 10.81 -9.44 -7.05
C VAL A 425 9.35 -9.72 -6.74
N ASN A 426 8.47 -8.76 -7.00
CA ASN A 426 7.05 -8.93 -6.72
C ASN A 426 6.24 -9.24 -7.99
N GLY A 427 6.44 -10.44 -8.53
CA GLY A 427 5.80 -10.94 -9.74
C GLY A 427 6.70 -11.89 -10.52
N SER A 428 6.24 -12.29 -11.70
CA SER A 428 7.06 -13.05 -12.64
C SER A 428 8.08 -12.14 -13.32
N TRP A 429 9.29 -12.65 -13.54
CA TRP A 429 10.31 -11.94 -14.32
C TRP A 429 9.86 -11.74 -15.76
N TYR A 430 9.20 -12.75 -16.31
CA TYR A 430 8.62 -12.73 -17.64
C TYR A 430 7.09 -12.68 -17.55
N GLY A 431 6.48 -11.70 -18.21
CA GLY A 431 5.03 -11.63 -18.37
C GLY A 431 4.49 -12.69 -19.34
N ASP A 432 3.17 -12.78 -19.49
CA ASP A 432 2.51 -13.79 -20.33
C ASP A 432 2.93 -13.74 -21.81
N ASN A 433 3.34 -12.57 -22.28
CA ASN A 433 3.87 -12.34 -23.62
C ASN A 433 5.37 -12.65 -23.76
N LYS A 434 5.99 -13.21 -22.72
CA LYS A 434 7.43 -13.48 -22.57
C LYS A 434 8.33 -12.24 -22.63
N LYS A 435 7.78 -11.04 -22.44
CA LYS A 435 8.60 -9.84 -22.24
C LYS A 435 9.12 -9.80 -20.82
N GLU A 436 10.32 -9.26 -20.67
CA GLU A 436 10.90 -8.97 -19.37
C GLU A 436 10.13 -7.86 -18.68
N GLU A 437 9.61 -8.15 -17.50
CA GLU A 437 8.97 -7.19 -16.58
C GLU A 437 10.02 -6.56 -15.64
N TYR A 438 11.19 -7.19 -15.54
CA TYR A 438 12.34 -6.71 -14.79
C TYR A 438 13.60 -6.75 -15.65
N THR A 439 14.46 -5.75 -15.53
CA THR A 439 15.71 -5.66 -16.32
C THR A 439 16.92 -5.39 -15.43
N LEU A 440 18.12 -5.65 -15.97
CA LEU A 440 19.38 -5.44 -15.28
C LEU A 440 20.19 -4.28 -15.88
N SER A 441 20.88 -3.54 -15.03
CA SER A 441 21.86 -2.52 -15.45
C SER A 441 23.09 -2.54 -14.55
N GLY A 442 24.16 -1.84 -14.93
CA GLY A 442 25.42 -1.86 -14.18
C GLY A 442 26.29 -3.11 -14.45
N LEU A 443 25.87 -3.93 -15.42
CA LEU A 443 26.68 -5.03 -15.95
C LEU A 443 27.97 -4.45 -16.54
N ALA A 444 29.11 -4.94 -16.06
CA ALA A 444 30.40 -4.56 -16.60
C ALA A 444 30.64 -5.25 -17.96
N ASP A 445 31.52 -4.70 -18.79
CA ASP A 445 31.81 -5.21 -20.14
C ASP A 445 32.26 -6.68 -20.18
N TRP A 446 32.80 -7.19 -19.07
CA TRP A 446 33.22 -8.58 -18.91
C TRP A 446 32.07 -9.54 -18.55
N VAL A 447 30.88 -9.04 -18.24
CA VAL A 447 29.66 -9.85 -18.09
C VAL A 447 28.96 -9.90 -19.45
N LYS A 448 28.87 -11.09 -20.05
CA LYS A 448 28.41 -11.28 -21.43
C LYS A 448 26.92 -11.56 -21.54
N GLY A 449 26.28 -11.97 -20.46
CA GLY A 449 24.85 -12.21 -20.43
C GLY A 449 24.40 -12.75 -19.09
N TYR A 450 23.08 -12.92 -18.98
CA TYR A 450 22.44 -13.56 -17.85
C TYR A 450 21.27 -14.43 -18.34
N THR A 451 20.88 -15.39 -17.50
CA THR A 451 19.66 -16.19 -17.65
C THR A 451 18.89 -16.15 -16.35
N VAL A 452 17.57 -16.19 -16.43
CA VAL A 452 16.69 -16.12 -15.26
C VAL A 452 15.93 -17.43 -15.09
N ASP A 453 16.08 -18.03 -13.92
CA ASP A 453 15.27 -19.15 -13.45
C ASP A 453 14.25 -18.64 -12.42
N GLN A 454 13.00 -18.52 -12.86
CA GLN A 454 11.86 -18.14 -12.03
C GLN A 454 10.99 -19.36 -11.62
N GLU A 455 11.20 -20.52 -12.24
CA GLU A 455 10.33 -21.70 -12.03
C GLU A 455 10.90 -22.62 -10.94
N GLY A 456 12.24 -22.81 -10.93
CA GLY A 456 12.93 -23.75 -10.04
C GLY A 456 12.75 -23.45 -8.56
N TYR A 457 12.47 -22.20 -8.21
CA TYR A 457 12.29 -21.72 -6.83
C TYR A 457 10.98 -20.95 -6.62
N SER A 458 10.01 -21.14 -7.52
CA SER A 458 8.68 -20.52 -7.44
C SER A 458 7.96 -20.81 -6.12
N TYR A 459 8.11 -22.02 -5.58
CA TYR A 459 7.56 -22.43 -4.27
C TYR A 459 8.05 -21.60 -3.07
N ALA A 460 9.18 -20.89 -3.22
CA ALA A 460 9.75 -20.01 -2.22
C ALA A 460 9.58 -18.52 -2.60
N GLY A 461 8.95 -18.22 -3.74
CA GLY A 461 8.83 -16.87 -4.28
C GLY A 461 10.17 -16.23 -4.63
N LEU A 462 11.17 -17.02 -5.02
CA LEU A 462 12.53 -16.56 -5.35
C LEU A 462 12.80 -16.65 -6.86
N THR A 463 13.64 -15.74 -7.36
CA THR A 463 14.14 -15.76 -8.74
C THR A 463 15.65 -15.87 -8.73
N VAL A 464 16.23 -16.80 -9.49
CA VAL A 464 17.69 -16.96 -9.60
C VAL A 464 18.18 -16.40 -10.93
N ILE A 465 19.23 -15.59 -10.88
CA ILE A 465 19.85 -14.96 -12.04
C ILE A 465 21.28 -15.50 -12.16
N SER A 466 21.49 -16.32 -13.18
CA SER A 466 22.81 -16.87 -13.51
C SER A 466 23.50 -15.95 -14.51
N PHE A 467 24.82 -15.79 -14.38
CA PHE A 467 25.61 -14.91 -15.25
C PHE A 467 26.64 -15.68 -16.05
N THR A 468 26.99 -15.17 -17.22
CA THR A 468 28.16 -15.63 -17.99
C THR A 468 29.13 -14.47 -18.14
N CYS A 469 30.40 -14.74 -17.85
CA CYS A 469 31.47 -13.76 -17.84
C CYS A 469 32.62 -14.18 -18.77
N ASP A 470 33.45 -13.21 -19.17
CA ASP A 470 34.77 -13.54 -19.69
C ASP A 470 35.58 -14.32 -18.64
N PRO A 471 36.57 -15.13 -19.04
CA PRO A 471 37.57 -15.63 -18.12
C PRO A 471 38.27 -14.48 -17.38
N LEU A 472 38.70 -14.74 -16.16
CA LEU A 472 39.52 -13.81 -15.39
C LEU A 472 40.87 -13.62 -16.11
N PRO A 473 41.27 -12.38 -16.45
CA PRO A 473 42.56 -12.12 -17.06
C PRO A 473 43.71 -12.59 -16.16
N ALA A 474 44.79 -13.10 -16.76
CA ALA A 474 45.93 -13.64 -16.01
C ALA A 474 46.66 -12.61 -15.13
N ASP A 475 46.50 -11.32 -15.44
CA ASP A 475 47.04 -10.17 -14.71
C ASP A 475 46.04 -9.53 -13.72
N CYS A 476 44.88 -10.16 -13.52
CA CYS A 476 43.82 -9.69 -12.63
C CYS A 476 43.64 -10.66 -11.46
N GLU A 477 43.95 -10.24 -10.24
CA GLU A 477 43.73 -11.06 -9.02
C GLU A 477 42.24 -11.23 -8.74
N GLY A 478 41.42 -10.23 -9.04
CA GLY A 478 39.97 -10.31 -8.95
C GLY A 478 39.27 -9.06 -9.47
N ARG A 479 37.99 -9.20 -9.82
CA ARG A 479 37.12 -8.11 -10.28
C ARG A 479 35.71 -8.23 -9.73
N SER A 480 35.00 -7.11 -9.67
CA SER A 480 33.61 -7.07 -9.20
C SER A 480 32.79 -6.05 -9.97
N CYS A 481 31.47 -6.23 -9.98
CA CYS A 481 30.51 -5.23 -10.43
C CYS A 481 29.23 -5.27 -9.60
N THR A 482 28.53 -4.14 -9.60
CA THR A 482 27.26 -3.93 -8.90
C THR A 482 26.16 -3.84 -9.94
N VAL A 483 25.18 -4.74 -9.86
CA VAL A 483 24.08 -4.87 -10.81
C VAL A 483 22.78 -4.44 -10.15
N LEU A 484 22.13 -3.46 -10.77
CA LEU A 484 20.83 -2.94 -10.32
C LEU A 484 19.71 -3.68 -11.05
N ILE A 485 18.66 -4.03 -10.29
CA ILE A 485 17.42 -4.59 -10.82
C ILE A 485 16.43 -3.45 -10.99
N HIS A 486 15.85 -3.34 -12.18
CA HIS A 486 14.81 -2.37 -12.50
C HIS A 486 13.48 -3.10 -12.58
N GLY A 487 12.52 -2.71 -11.74
CA GLY A 487 11.10 -3.06 -11.88
C GLY A 487 10.36 -2.04 -12.72
N LYS A 488 9.04 -2.01 -12.57
CA LYS A 488 8.14 -1.09 -13.28
C LYS A 488 8.28 0.36 -12.81
N GLY A 489 8.43 0.56 -11.50
CA GLY A 489 8.57 1.85 -10.84
C GLY A 489 9.75 1.95 -9.88
N VAL A 490 10.45 0.83 -9.63
CA VAL A 490 11.54 0.78 -8.64
C VAL A 490 12.87 0.41 -9.26
N VAL A 491 13.94 0.91 -8.64
CA VAL A 491 15.31 0.44 -8.85
C VAL A 491 15.80 -0.14 -7.54
N SER A 492 16.47 -1.30 -7.58
CA SER A 492 16.90 -1.99 -6.38
C SER A 492 17.79 -1.12 -5.48
N THR A 493 17.45 -1.09 -4.20
CA THR A 493 18.26 -0.44 -3.16
C THR A 493 19.26 -1.42 -2.55
N ARG A 494 19.01 -2.72 -2.72
CA ARG A 494 19.94 -3.82 -2.47
C ARG A 494 20.31 -4.44 -3.83
N PRO A 495 21.45 -4.05 -4.43
CA PRO A 495 21.85 -4.58 -5.73
C PRO A 495 22.37 -6.01 -5.63
N ILE A 496 22.47 -6.65 -6.80
CA ILE A 496 23.26 -7.88 -6.96
C ILE A 496 24.73 -7.49 -7.04
N THR A 497 25.60 -8.30 -6.43
CA THR A 497 27.05 -8.14 -6.52
C THR A 497 27.64 -9.35 -7.22
N ILE A 498 28.36 -9.13 -8.31
CA ILE A 498 29.09 -10.19 -9.02
C ILE A 498 30.57 -10.02 -8.69
N VAL A 499 31.22 -11.08 -8.23
CA VAL A 499 32.68 -11.13 -7.98
C VAL A 499 33.32 -12.28 -8.74
N GLN A 500 34.57 -12.12 -9.16
CA GLN A 500 35.37 -13.16 -9.83
C GLN A 500 36.83 -13.09 -9.37
N GLY A 501 37.49 -14.24 -9.23
CA GLY A 501 38.83 -14.33 -8.62
C GLY A 501 38.81 -14.05 -7.12
N ASP A 502 39.86 -13.42 -6.61
CA ASP A 502 40.03 -13.08 -5.20
C ASP A 502 39.24 -11.83 -4.78
N ALA A 503 38.37 -11.32 -5.65
CA ALA A 503 37.51 -10.19 -5.31
C ALA A 503 36.51 -10.59 -4.22
N THR A 504 36.37 -9.73 -3.21
CA THR A 504 35.37 -9.89 -2.16
C THR A 504 34.27 -8.85 -2.31
N ALA A 505 33.09 -9.12 -1.74
CA ALA A 505 31.95 -8.21 -1.69
C ALA A 505 32.20 -6.90 -0.88
N ALA A 506 33.45 -6.61 -0.51
CA ALA A 506 33.79 -5.49 0.34
C ALA A 506 33.37 -4.15 -0.29
N VAL A 507 32.85 -3.25 0.56
CA VAL A 507 32.46 -1.88 0.20
C VAL A 507 33.68 -1.14 -0.37
N ASN A 508 33.79 -1.09 -1.69
CA ASN A 508 34.91 -0.43 -2.37
C ASN A 508 34.82 1.11 -2.31
N SER A 509 33.64 1.68 -1.99
CA SER A 509 33.53 3.10 -1.64
C SER A 509 32.23 3.44 -0.91
N ALA A 510 32.33 4.00 0.31
CA ALA A 510 31.24 4.78 0.89
C ALA A 510 31.25 6.17 0.21
N LYS A 511 30.33 6.41 -0.73
CA LYS A 511 30.16 7.74 -1.32
C LYS A 511 29.30 8.58 -0.39
N VAL A 512 29.92 9.56 0.27
CA VAL A 512 29.17 10.70 0.81
C VAL A 512 28.95 11.68 -0.34
N GLU A 513 27.69 11.92 -0.71
CA GLU A 513 27.31 12.79 -1.84
C GLU A 513 27.85 14.22 -1.73
N LYS A 514 28.20 14.67 -0.52
CA LYS A 514 28.90 15.94 -0.27
C LYS A 514 29.69 15.89 1.03
N LYS A 515 31.01 16.08 0.97
CA LYS A 515 31.83 16.24 2.18
C LYS A 515 31.41 17.51 2.92
N ASN A 516 30.84 17.38 4.12
CA ASN A 516 30.60 18.51 5.00
C ASN A 516 31.84 18.74 5.87
N ALA A 517 32.49 19.90 5.74
CA ALA A 517 33.68 20.24 6.52
C ALA A 517 33.40 20.30 8.04
N ASP A 518 32.15 20.57 8.42
CA ASP A 518 31.70 20.68 9.80
C ASP A 518 31.01 19.41 10.33
N ALA A 519 31.06 18.30 9.57
CA ALA A 519 30.53 17.03 10.05
C ALA A 519 31.17 16.64 11.39
N PRO A 520 30.41 16.09 12.36
CA PRO A 520 30.96 15.61 13.61
C PRO A 520 32.08 14.58 13.38
N MET A 521 33.12 14.61 14.20
CA MET A 521 34.17 13.61 14.20
C MET A 521 33.92 12.60 15.31
N TYR A 522 34.21 11.33 15.03
CA TYR A 522 34.11 10.24 16.00
C TYR A 522 35.46 9.52 16.10
N ASN A 523 35.86 9.09 17.30
CA ASN A 523 37.00 8.21 17.45
C ASN A 523 36.64 6.75 17.08
N MET A 524 37.62 5.85 17.14
CA MET A 524 37.41 4.43 16.82
C MET A 524 36.46 3.70 17.81
N ALA A 525 36.16 4.31 18.96
CA ALA A 525 35.19 3.80 19.93
C ALA A 525 33.78 4.40 19.73
N GLY A 526 33.54 5.16 18.66
CA GLY A 526 32.24 5.76 18.35
C GLY A 526 31.90 7.00 19.19
N GLN A 527 32.84 7.53 19.97
CA GLN A 527 32.62 8.74 20.76
C GLN A 527 32.86 9.97 19.90
N ARG A 528 31.95 10.96 19.98
CA ARG A 528 32.14 12.25 19.32
C ARG A 528 33.35 12.97 19.93
N VAL A 529 34.25 13.44 19.07
CA VAL A 529 35.48 14.15 19.46
C VAL A 529 35.53 15.55 18.84
N ASN A 530 36.28 16.44 19.50
CA ASN A 530 36.50 17.81 19.03
C ASN A 530 37.65 17.89 18.00
N LYS A 531 37.86 19.08 17.41
CA LYS A 531 38.89 19.34 16.39
C LYS A 531 40.33 19.11 16.87
N ASP A 532 40.56 19.12 18.18
CA ASP A 532 41.90 19.00 18.78
C ASP A 532 42.31 17.55 19.08
N TYR A 533 41.38 16.59 18.94
CA TYR A 533 41.66 15.18 19.17
C TYR A 533 42.73 14.66 18.20
N LYS A 534 43.79 14.05 18.73
CA LYS A 534 44.90 13.49 17.94
C LYS A 534 44.69 11.99 17.76
N GLY A 535 44.67 11.52 16.51
CA GLY A 535 44.54 10.10 16.19
C GLY A 535 43.61 9.81 15.02
N VAL A 536 43.23 8.55 14.87
CA VAL A 536 42.30 8.11 13.82
C VAL A 536 40.89 8.55 14.20
N VAL A 537 40.24 9.28 13.31
CA VAL A 537 38.85 9.72 13.42
C VAL A 537 38.05 9.32 12.20
N ILE A 538 36.75 9.12 12.39
CA ILE A 538 35.76 8.93 11.33
C ILE A 538 35.01 10.25 11.15
N GLN A 539 35.02 10.80 9.94
CA GLN A 539 34.26 11.99 9.57
C GLN A 539 33.77 11.85 8.14
N ASN A 540 32.50 12.18 7.87
CA ASN A 540 31.88 11.95 6.55
C ASN A 540 32.08 10.50 6.08
N GLY A 541 31.80 9.52 6.96
CA GLY A 541 31.95 8.09 6.65
C GLY A 541 33.39 7.62 6.32
N THR A 542 34.39 8.50 6.41
CA THR A 542 35.77 8.21 6.00
C THR A 542 36.71 8.25 7.21
N LYS A 543 37.62 7.27 7.30
CA LYS A 543 38.70 7.26 8.30
C LYS A 543 39.80 8.25 7.88
N ARG A 544 40.23 9.13 8.78
CA ARG A 544 41.38 10.03 8.58
C ARG A 544 42.21 10.18 9.85
N ILE A 545 43.49 10.51 9.69
CA ILE A 545 44.37 10.85 10.81
C ILE A 545 44.24 12.34 11.07
N ASN A 546 43.75 12.72 12.25
CA ASN A 546 43.77 14.09 12.72
C ASN A 546 45.11 14.34 13.43
N LYS A 547 45.98 15.09 12.75
CA LYS A 547 47.36 15.38 13.18
C LYS A 547 47.43 16.55 14.12
#